data_AF-A0A923ZIU8-F1
#
_entry.id   AF-A0A923ZIU8-F1
#
_cell.length_a   1.000
_cell.length_b   1.000
_cell.length_c   1.000
_cell.angle_alpha   90.00
_cell.angle_beta   90.00
_cell.angle_gamma   90.00
#
_symmetry.space_group_name_H-M   'P 1'
#
loop_
_entity.id
_entity.type
_entity.pdbx_description
1 polymer ?
#
loop_
_entity_poly.entity_id
_entity_poly.type
_entity_poly.pdbx_seq_one_letter_code
_entity_poly.pdbx_strand_id
1 'polypeptide(L)'
;KLYLFAQPKVTHIGGGTSNDYYTTSENENSKNLWNKKGRQIIVSNMLRIRKQFGITWFLIIFSTYVFEVPLFFFCLLISKAFTKGKSTYSWQNAIDYTKNIGILFTFFFAMLFNKPNFYKVA
;
A
#
# COMPACT_ATOMS: atom_id res chain seq x y z
N LYS A 1 -28.22 42.47 9.66
CA LYS A 1 -26.79 42.77 9.39
C LYS A 1 -26.35 41.82 8.27
N LEU A 2 -25.98 42.36 7.10
CA LEU A 2 -25.53 41.57 5.96
C LEU A 2 -24.02 41.33 6.12
N TYR A 3 -23.60 40.07 6.16
CA TYR A 3 -22.19 39.71 6.27
C TYR A 3 -21.70 39.17 4.93
N LEU A 4 -20.75 39.88 4.31
CA LEU A 4 -20.05 39.43 3.12
C LEU A 4 -18.83 38.63 3.56
N PHE A 5 -18.77 37.35 3.20
CA PHE A 5 -17.59 36.51 3.45
C PHE A 5 -16.66 36.54 2.23
N ALA A 6 -15.35 36.62 2.49
CA ALA A 6 -14.34 36.51 1.45
C ALA A 6 -14.40 35.12 0.78
N GLN A 7 -13.94 35.04 -0.48
CA GLN A 7 -13.92 33.80 -1.24
C GLN A 7 -13.16 32.69 -0.48
N PRO A 8 -13.71 31.46 -0.42
CA PRO A 8 -13.09 30.38 0.33
C PRO A 8 -11.71 30.02 -0.26
N LYS A 9 -10.66 30.16 0.55
CA LYS A 9 -9.31 29.70 0.21
C LYS A 9 -9.20 28.21 0.50
N VAL A 10 -9.31 27.39 -0.55
CA VAL A 10 -9.09 25.94 -0.44
C VAL A 10 -7.58 25.68 -0.46
N THR A 11 -7.03 25.27 0.67
CA THR A 11 -5.64 24.79 0.74
C THR A 11 -5.67 23.27 0.66
N HIS A 12 -5.22 22.70 -0.46
CA HIS A 12 -5.06 21.26 -0.57
C HIS A 12 -3.82 20.85 0.24
N ILE A 13 -4.06 20.32 1.44
CA ILE A 13 -3.00 19.71 2.25
C ILE A 13 -2.63 18.38 1.61
N GLY A 14 -1.80 18.44 0.56
CA GLY A 14 -1.13 17.26 0.04
C GLY A 14 -0.15 16.74 1.09
N GLY A 15 0.01 15.43 1.21
CA GLY A 15 0.96 14.79 2.13
C GLY A 15 2.43 14.99 1.71
N GLY A 16 2.87 16.21 1.42
CA GLY A 16 4.24 16.53 1.02
C GLY A 16 5.27 16.18 2.10
N THR A 17 4.90 16.27 3.37
CA THR A 17 5.73 15.86 4.52
C THR A 17 6.04 14.36 4.56
N SER A 18 5.30 13.53 3.81
CA SER A 18 5.60 12.09 3.69
C SER A 18 6.95 11.85 3.02
N ASN A 19 7.36 12.74 2.11
CA ASN A 19 8.57 12.56 1.31
C ASN A 19 9.85 12.76 2.14
N ASP A 20 9.77 13.60 3.18
CA ASP A 20 10.89 13.79 4.12
C ASP A 20 10.96 12.63 5.13
N TYR A 21 9.82 12.05 5.50
CA TYR A 21 9.75 10.93 6.44
C TYR A 21 10.16 9.59 5.80
N TYR A 22 9.72 9.35 4.57
CA TYR A 22 10.08 8.18 3.79
C TYR A 22 11.21 8.57 2.85
N THR A 23 12.43 8.08 3.10
CA THR A 23 13.57 8.20 2.17
C THR A 23 13.27 7.44 0.88
N THR A 24 12.44 8.03 0.02
CA THR A 24 11.95 7.46 -1.23
C THR A 24 12.24 8.40 -2.38
N SER A 25 12.87 7.86 -3.42
CA SER A 25 13.16 8.57 -4.67
C SER A 25 11.93 8.79 -5.55
N GLU A 26 10.79 8.18 -5.21
CA GLU A 26 9.56 8.22 -6.00
C GLU A 26 8.55 9.20 -5.39
N ASN A 27 8.18 10.22 -6.17
CA ASN A 27 7.27 11.31 -5.79
C ASN A 27 5.78 10.93 -5.97
N GLU A 28 5.48 9.73 -6.46
CA GLU A 28 4.09 9.33 -6.71
C GLU A 28 3.41 8.87 -5.42
N ASN A 29 2.50 9.73 -4.94
CA ASN A 29 1.94 9.67 -3.59
C ASN A 29 1.10 8.42 -3.24
N SER A 30 0.88 7.47 -4.16
CA SER A 30 -0.05 6.35 -3.95
C SER A 30 0.07 5.15 -4.90
N LYS A 31 0.93 5.18 -5.93
CA LYS A 31 1.07 4.03 -6.85
C LYS A 31 2.10 2.98 -6.41
N ASN A 32 3.03 3.39 -5.54
CA ASN A 32 4.12 2.52 -5.11
C ASN A 32 3.69 1.66 -3.91
N LEU A 33 3.72 0.34 -4.11
CA LEU A 33 3.37 -0.67 -3.10
C LEU A 33 4.59 -1.35 -2.46
N TRP A 34 5.81 -1.08 -2.94
CA TRP A 34 7.05 -1.69 -2.47
C TRP A 34 7.78 -0.87 -1.39
N ASN A 35 7.49 0.42 -1.25
CA ASN A 35 8.09 1.24 -0.20
C ASN A 35 7.36 1.13 1.17
N LYS A 36 7.95 1.73 2.21
CA LYS A 36 7.39 1.74 3.58
C LYS A 36 6.03 2.45 3.68
N LYS A 37 5.81 3.46 2.85
CA LYS A 37 4.52 4.17 2.78
C LYS A 37 3.42 3.26 2.21
N GLY A 38 3.73 2.54 1.13
CA GLY A 38 2.85 1.55 0.51
C GLY A 38 2.45 0.47 1.50
N ARG A 39 3.40 -0.02 2.30
CA ARG A 39 3.11 -0.92 3.44
C ARG A 39 2.07 -0.36 4.40
N GLN A 40 2.22 0.90 4.83
CA GLN A 40 1.26 1.56 5.71
C GLN A 40 -0.13 1.66 5.07
N ILE A 41 -0.18 2.02 3.79
CA ILE A 41 -1.44 2.10 3.03
C ILE A 41 -2.11 0.72 2.95
N ILE A 42 -1.36 -0.33 2.61
CA ILE A 42 -1.88 -1.71 2.52
C ILE A 42 -2.46 -2.15 3.87
N VAL A 43 -1.71 -2.02 4.97
CA VAL A 43 -2.17 -2.41 6.31
C VAL A 43 -3.39 -1.60 6.76
N SER A 44 -3.37 -0.28 6.53
CA SER A 44 -4.48 0.61 6.89
C SER A 44 -5.75 0.28 6.11
N ASN A 45 -5.64 0.06 4.79
CA ASN A 45 -6.76 -0.30 3.94
C ASN A 45 -7.33 -1.67 4.34
N MET A 46 -6.49 -2.65 4.62
CA MET A 46 -6.94 -3.97 5.01
C MET A 46 -7.72 -3.95 6.34
N LEU A 47 -7.23 -3.16 7.31
CA LEU A 47 -7.94 -2.94 8.57
C LEU A 47 -9.28 -2.23 8.36
N ARG A 48 -9.31 -1.20 7.50
CA ARG A 48 -10.55 -0.52 7.12
C ARG A 48 -11.54 -1.49 6.50
N ILE A 49 -11.08 -2.33 5.57
CA ILE A 49 -11.91 -3.32 4.89
C ILE A 49 -12.56 -4.26 5.91
N ARG A 50 -11.75 -4.80 6.82
CA ARG A 50 -12.22 -5.69 7.88
C ARG A 50 -13.28 -5.04 8.78
N LYS A 51 -13.17 -3.73 9.03
CA LYS A 51 -14.10 -2.96 9.89
C LYS A 51 -15.38 -2.54 9.18
N GLN A 52 -15.29 -2.12 7.93
CA GLN A 52 -16.42 -1.54 7.18
C GLN A 52 -17.20 -2.57 6.37
N PHE A 53 -16.51 -3.57 5.80
CA PHE A 53 -17.10 -4.55 4.88
C PHE A 53 -17.12 -5.98 5.43
N GLY A 54 -16.55 -6.20 6.62
CA GLY A 54 -16.59 -7.47 7.32
C GLY A 54 -15.51 -8.48 6.89
N ILE A 55 -15.64 -9.71 7.38
CA ILE A 55 -14.61 -10.75 7.27
C ILE A 55 -14.49 -11.33 5.85
N THR A 56 -15.60 -11.51 5.14
CA THR A 56 -15.62 -12.08 3.79
C THR A 56 -14.81 -11.23 2.82
N TRP A 57 -15.07 -9.93 2.77
CA TRP A 57 -14.34 -8.99 1.92
C TRP A 57 -12.86 -8.88 2.31
N PHE A 58 -12.56 -8.90 3.61
CA PHE A 58 -11.19 -8.97 4.09
C PHE A 58 -10.46 -10.20 3.54
N LEU A 59 -11.06 -11.40 3.63
CA LEU A 59 -10.44 -12.63 3.13
C LEU A 59 -10.24 -12.65 1.62
N ILE A 60 -11.22 -12.15 0.85
CA ILE A 60 -11.11 -12.04 -0.61
C ILE A 60 -9.93 -11.13 -0.99
N ILE A 61 -9.89 -9.91 -0.45
CA ILE A 61 -8.87 -8.92 -0.80
C ILE A 61 -7.50 -9.33 -0.24
N PHE A 62 -7.45 -9.92 0.95
CA PHE A 62 -6.20 -10.48 1.46
C PHE A 62 -5.66 -11.57 0.52
N SER A 63 -6.53 -12.46 0.03
CA SER A 63 -6.13 -13.53 -0.90
C SER A 63 -5.57 -12.96 -2.20
N THR A 64 -6.13 -11.87 -2.74
CA THR A 64 -5.56 -11.24 -3.95
C THR A 64 -4.13 -10.75 -3.71
N TYR A 65 -3.84 -10.14 -2.56
CA TYR A 65 -2.47 -9.76 -2.19
C TYR A 65 -1.52 -10.97 -2.11
N VAL A 66 -1.99 -12.12 -1.63
CA VAL A 66 -1.19 -13.36 -1.58
C VAL A 66 -0.91 -13.89 -2.97
N PHE A 67 -1.91 -13.93 -3.85
CA PHE A 67 -1.76 -14.41 -5.23
C PHE A 67 -0.95 -13.47 -6.12
N GLU A 68 -0.97 -12.16 -5.84
CA GLU A 68 -0.17 -11.18 -6.56
C GLU A 68 1.34 -11.40 -6.39
N VAL A 69 1.79 -11.94 -5.25
CA VAL A 69 3.23 -12.21 -5.02
C VAL A 69 3.80 -13.15 -6.09
N PRO A 70 3.33 -14.41 -6.23
CA PRO A 70 3.85 -15.30 -7.26
C PRO A 70 3.59 -14.76 -8.67
N LEU A 71 2.41 -14.17 -8.90
CA LEU A 71 2.07 -13.57 -10.20
C LEU A 71 3.10 -12.50 -10.60
N PHE A 72 3.48 -11.61 -9.68
CA PHE A 72 4.46 -10.56 -9.94
C PHE A 72 5.83 -11.14 -10.27
N PHE A 73 6.28 -12.17 -9.55
CA PHE A 73 7.52 -12.88 -9.86
C PHE A 73 7.50 -13.50 -11.26
N PHE A 74 6.44 -14.22 -11.63
CA PHE A 74 6.33 -14.84 -12.95
C PHE A 74 6.26 -13.81 -14.08
N CYS A 75 5.43 -12.77 -13.92
CA CYS A 75 5.33 -11.69 -14.91
C CYS A 75 6.66 -10.94 -15.06
N LEU A 76 7.40 -10.72 -13.98
CA LEU A 76 8.71 -10.07 -14.03
C LEU A 76 9.75 -10.95 -14.73
N LEU A 77 9.74 -12.26 -14.44
CA LEU A 77 10.62 -13.24 -15.10
C LEU A 77 10.36 -13.27 -16.61
N ILE A 78 9.10 -13.40 -17.02
CA ILE A 78 8.68 -13.35 -18.42
C ILE A 78 9.11 -12.01 -19.05
N SER A 79 8.80 -10.89 -18.39
CA SER A 79 9.17 -9.55 -18.88
C SER A 79 10.66 -9.43 -19.14
N LYS A 80 11.53 -9.88 -18.22
CA LYS A 80 12.99 -9.83 -18.39
C LYS A 80 13.52 -10.83 -19.42
N ALA A 81 12.87 -11.98 -19.60
CA ALA A 81 13.24 -12.95 -20.62
C ALA A 81 12.95 -12.44 -22.05
N PHE A 82 11.80 -11.80 -22.26
CA PHE A 82 11.38 -11.32 -23.58
C PHE A 82 11.82 -9.89 -23.90
N THR A 83 12.06 -9.07 -22.87
CA THR A 83 12.46 -7.68 -23.02
C THR A 83 13.96 -7.58 -22.71
N LYS A 84 14.79 -7.31 -23.73
CA LYS A 84 16.26 -7.11 -23.65
C LYS A 84 16.65 -5.96 -22.70
N GLY A 85 16.44 -6.10 -21.40
CA GLY A 85 16.79 -5.13 -20.36
C GLY A 85 15.81 -3.99 -20.10
N LYS A 86 14.80 -3.73 -20.94
CA LYS A 86 13.84 -2.60 -20.78
C LYS A 86 12.64 -2.92 -19.87
N SER A 87 12.83 -3.67 -18.80
CA SER A 87 11.73 -3.96 -17.87
C SER A 87 11.50 -2.77 -16.95
N THR A 88 10.25 -2.29 -16.86
CA THR A 88 9.83 -1.19 -15.98
C THR A 88 10.06 -1.50 -14.51
N TYR A 89 10.02 -2.78 -14.13
CA TYR A 89 10.15 -3.23 -12.75
C TYR A 89 11.49 -3.93 -12.50
N SER A 90 12.02 -3.74 -11.30
CA SER A 90 13.25 -4.38 -10.85
C SER A 90 12.96 -5.59 -9.97
N TRP A 91 13.94 -6.49 -9.82
CA TRP A 91 13.86 -7.57 -8.83
C TRP A 91 13.75 -7.04 -7.40
N GLN A 92 14.35 -5.88 -7.14
CA GLN A 92 14.24 -5.20 -5.85
C GLN A 92 12.78 -4.84 -5.54
N ASN A 93 12.03 -4.35 -6.53
CA ASN A 93 10.60 -4.02 -6.34
C ASN A 93 9.78 -5.26 -5.96
N ALA A 94 10.04 -6.41 -6.60
CA ALA A 94 9.37 -7.67 -6.27
C ALA A 94 9.71 -8.15 -4.86
N ILE A 95 10.98 -8.08 -4.47
CA ILE A 95 11.44 -8.44 -3.12
C ILE A 95 10.80 -7.53 -2.07
N ASP A 96 10.82 -6.21 -2.28
CA ASP A 96 10.30 -5.25 -1.30
C ASP A 96 8.77 -5.29 -1.20
N TYR A 97 8.08 -5.53 -2.31
CA TYR A 97 6.64 -5.84 -2.28
C TYR A 97 6.37 -7.09 -1.45
N THR A 98 7.11 -8.18 -1.68
CA THR A 98 6.98 -9.43 -0.93
C THR A 98 7.21 -9.23 0.57
N LYS A 99 8.21 -8.42 0.95
CA LYS A 99 8.42 -8.04 2.36
C LYS A 99 7.21 -7.31 2.94
N ASN A 100 6.60 -6.40 2.18
CA ASN A 100 5.42 -5.67 2.63
C ASN A 100 4.22 -6.59 2.85
N ILE A 101 4.00 -7.56 1.95
CA ILE A 101 2.96 -8.59 2.11
C ILE A 101 3.30 -9.51 3.29
N GLY A 102 4.56 -9.88 3.48
CA GLY A 102 5.00 -10.64 4.66
C GLY A 102 4.68 -9.94 5.98
N ILE A 103 4.84 -8.61 6.04
CA ILE A 103 4.44 -7.83 7.22
C ILE A 103 2.92 -7.79 7.37
N LEU A 104 2.17 -7.64 6.28
CA LEU A 104 0.70 -7.74 6.34
C LEU A 104 0.25 -9.09 6.94
N PHE A 105 0.92 -10.19 6.59
CA PHE A 105 0.66 -11.52 7.16
C PHE A 105 0.84 -11.57 8.67
N THR A 106 1.84 -10.87 9.23
CA THR A 106 2.02 -10.84 10.70
C THR A 106 0.82 -10.26 11.44
N PHE A 107 0.05 -9.39 10.78
CA PHE A 107 -1.18 -8.80 11.33
C PHE A 107 -2.45 -9.57 10.96
N PHE A 108 -2.38 -10.60 10.12
CA PHE A 108 -3.55 -11.30 9.57
C PHE A 108 -4.49 -11.80 10.67
N PHE A 109 -3.99 -12.59 11.62
CA PHE A 109 -4.82 -13.16 12.69
C PHE A 109 -5.38 -12.08 13.62
N ALA A 110 -4.61 -11.03 13.90
CA ALA A 110 -5.08 -9.91 14.71
C ALA A 110 -6.26 -9.19 14.04
N MET A 111 -6.18 -8.95 12.73
CA MET A 111 -7.27 -8.36 11.95
C MET A 111 -8.46 -9.32 11.83
N LEU A 112 -8.20 -10.61 11.55
CA LEU A 112 -9.23 -11.63 11.36
C LEU A 112 -10.16 -11.71 12.58
N PHE A 113 -9.57 -11.85 13.76
CA PHE A 113 -10.28 -11.92 15.04
C PHE A 113 -10.68 -10.55 15.59
N ASN A 114 -10.48 -9.47 14.84
CA ASN A 114 -10.81 -8.09 15.22
C ASN A 114 -10.26 -7.70 16.60
N LYS A 115 -9.05 -8.17 16.94
CA LYS A 115 -8.43 -7.85 18.22
C LYS A 115 -7.94 -6.40 18.20
N PRO A 116 -8.18 -5.62 19.28
CA PRO A 116 -7.55 -4.31 19.41
C PRO A 116 -6.04 -4.52 19.47
N ASN A 117 -5.33 -3.99 18.48
CA ASN A 117 -3.89 -4.09 18.35
C ASN A 117 -3.33 -2.78 17.81
N PHE A 118 -2.09 -2.45 18.17
CA PHE A 118 -1.39 -1.31 17.60
C PHE A 118 -0.66 -1.76 16.34
N TYR A 119 -1.22 -1.42 15.17
CA TYR A 119 -0.69 -1.78 13.86
C TYR A 119 0.47 -0.86 13.46
N LYS A 120 1.60 -0.98 14.18
CA LYS A 120 2.81 -0.21 13.91
C LYS A 120 3.59 -0.86 12.77
N VAL A 121 3.80 -0.10 11.69
CA VAL A 121 4.67 -0.48 10.58
C VAL A 121 5.92 0.40 10.61
N ALA A 122 7.11 -0.22 10.59
CA ALA A 122 8.42 0.44 10.62
C ALA A 122 9.07 0.55 9.23
#